data_AF-A0A7X0F0X6-F1
#
_entry.id   AF-A0A7X0F0X6-F1
#
_cell.length_a   1.000
_cell.length_b   1.000
_cell.length_c   1.000
_cell.angle_alpha   90.00
_cell.angle_beta   90.00
_cell.angle_gamma   90.00
#
_symmetry.space_group_name_H-M   'P 1'
#
loop_
_entity.id
_entity.type
_entity.pdbx_description
1 polymer ?
#
loop_
_entity_poly.entity_id
_entity_poly.type
_entity_poly.pdbx_seq_one_letter_code
_entity_poly.pdbx_strand_id
1 'polypeptide(L)'
;MRLALTPLPGPRDVVDGTWWPYSRDATTQLPGLIAAVDQRRGRTTLRVGVHPEAWEHIPRRVPARGRQVDVRLFHHAHVELVVLCFAGGEHLALHVVPPGTANRATDRATDGVADSATNSAADSAADATDSAAGRTTRPAPPPVLTAAHPWPGPPDARTSPRRPRPCGG
;
A
#
# COMPACT_ATOMS: atom_id res chain seq x y z
N MET A 1 -8.46 8.46 0.75
CA MET A 1 -7.23 7.67 0.76
C MET A 1 -6.28 8.37 -0.20
N ARG A 2 -4.96 8.35 0.01
CA ARG A 2 -4.00 8.89 -0.98
C ARG A 2 -3.22 7.76 -1.63
N LEU A 3 -2.94 7.89 -2.92
CA LEU A 3 -2.24 6.88 -3.72
C LEU A 3 -1.31 7.57 -4.72
N ALA A 4 -0.04 7.22 -4.70
CA ALA A 4 0.97 7.60 -5.68
C ALA A 4 1.45 6.33 -6.39
N LEU A 5 1.47 6.35 -7.72
CA LEU A 5 1.92 5.23 -8.54
C LEU A 5 3.05 5.70 -9.45
N THR A 6 4.05 4.85 -9.64
CA THR A 6 5.08 5.03 -10.68
C THR A 6 4.42 4.87 -12.05
N PRO A 7 4.63 5.79 -13.01
CA PRO A 7 3.93 5.75 -14.30
C PRO A 7 4.19 4.47 -15.10
N LEU A 8 5.44 4.01 -15.15
CA LEU A 8 5.80 2.72 -15.74
C LEU A 8 5.87 1.61 -14.69
N PRO A 9 5.53 0.36 -15.06
CA PRO A 9 5.83 -0.81 -14.24
C PRO A 9 7.35 -0.89 -14.02
N GLY A 10 7.77 -1.06 -12.77
CA GLY A 10 9.16 -1.37 -12.45
C GLY A 10 9.52 -2.82 -12.76
N PRO A 11 10.81 -3.20 -12.70
CA PRO A 11 11.16 -4.61 -12.58
C PRO A 11 10.52 -5.21 -11.32
N ARG A 12 10.32 -6.55 -11.31
CA ARG A 12 9.48 -7.28 -10.34
C ARG A 12 9.92 -7.17 -8.88
N ASP A 13 11.09 -6.62 -8.62
CA ASP A 13 11.72 -6.43 -7.32
C ASP A 13 11.61 -4.99 -6.79
N VAL A 14 10.91 -4.10 -7.51
CA VAL A 14 10.75 -2.70 -7.15
C VAL A 14 9.32 -2.39 -6.74
N VAL A 15 9.16 -1.54 -5.73
CA VAL A 15 7.86 -1.01 -5.29
C VAL A 15 7.31 -0.05 -6.35
N ASP A 16 6.10 -0.32 -6.84
CA ASP A 16 5.43 0.43 -7.92
C ASP A 16 4.70 1.70 -7.44
N GLY A 17 4.75 1.98 -6.14
CA GLY A 17 4.13 3.18 -5.57
C GLY A 17 3.94 3.13 -4.07
N THR A 18 3.26 4.16 -3.57
CA THR A 18 3.00 4.34 -2.16
C THR A 18 1.52 4.61 -1.92
N TRP A 19 1.01 4.03 -0.84
CA TRP A 19 -0.38 4.08 -0.44
C TRP A 19 -0.51 4.58 1.00
N TRP A 20 -1.36 5.58 1.22
CA TRP A 20 -1.71 6.11 2.54
C TRP A 20 -3.19 5.79 2.84
N PRO A 21 -3.47 4.69 3.56
CA PRO A 21 -4.80 4.41 4.08
C PRO A 21 -5.21 5.42 5.16
N TYR A 22 -6.51 5.59 5.37
CA TYR A 22 -7.03 6.42 6.47
C TYR A 22 -7.17 5.66 7.79
N SER A 23 -7.28 4.34 7.74
CA SER A 23 -7.40 3.47 8.92
C SER A 23 -6.67 2.14 8.68
N ARG A 24 -6.51 1.34 9.74
CA ARG A 24 -5.99 -0.04 9.66
C ARG A 24 -7.08 -1.10 9.47
N ASP A 25 -8.26 -0.71 8.99
CA ASP A 25 -9.33 -1.65 8.64
C ASP A 25 -9.33 -1.96 7.14
N ALA A 26 -8.88 -3.17 6.77
CA ALA A 26 -8.77 -3.56 5.37
C ALA A 26 -10.13 -3.67 4.67
N THR A 27 -11.21 -3.94 5.40
CA THR A 27 -12.57 -4.04 4.84
C THR A 27 -13.01 -2.72 4.24
N THR A 28 -12.67 -1.59 4.87
CA THR A 28 -13.04 -0.25 4.38
C THR A 28 -12.03 0.30 3.39
N GLN A 29 -10.75 -0.02 3.55
CA GLN A 29 -9.67 0.58 2.77
C GLN A 29 -9.43 -0.12 1.42
N LEU A 30 -9.49 -1.46 1.37
CA LEU A 30 -9.16 -2.22 0.15
C LEU A 30 -10.10 -1.96 -1.04
N PRO A 31 -11.44 -1.84 -0.87
CA PRO A 31 -12.34 -1.52 -1.99
C PRO A 31 -11.94 -0.26 -2.75
N GLY A 32 -11.60 0.81 -2.02
CA GLY A 32 -11.18 2.08 -2.59
C GLY A 32 -9.82 1.99 -3.28
N LEU A 33 -8.88 1.27 -2.68
CA LEU A 33 -7.56 1.00 -3.28
C LEU A 33 -7.68 0.27 -4.62
N ILE A 34 -8.39 -0.86 -4.63
CA ILE A 34 -8.60 -1.69 -5.82
C ILE A 34 -9.22 -0.85 -6.93
N ALA A 35 -10.28 -0.11 -6.60
CA ALA A 35 -10.99 0.73 -7.55
C ALA A 35 -10.10 1.81 -8.19
N ALA A 36 -9.18 2.41 -7.42
CA ALA A 36 -8.25 3.43 -7.90
C ALA A 36 -7.11 2.83 -8.74
N VAL A 37 -6.55 1.70 -8.32
CA VAL A 37 -5.47 1.01 -9.06
C VAL A 37 -6.00 0.50 -10.39
N ASP A 38 -7.18 -0.13 -10.42
CA ASP A 38 -7.77 -0.65 -11.66
C ASP A 38 -7.94 0.46 -12.70
N GLN A 39 -8.46 1.62 -12.26
CA GLN A 39 -8.65 2.78 -13.14
C GLN A 39 -7.32 3.32 -13.68
N ARG A 40 -6.31 3.46 -12.82
CA ARG A 40 -5.02 4.06 -13.21
C ARG A 40 -4.17 3.13 -14.07
N ARG A 41 -4.30 1.81 -13.89
CA ARG A 41 -3.55 0.82 -14.66
C ARG A 41 -4.32 0.28 -15.86
N GLY A 42 -5.63 0.53 -15.95
CA GLY A 42 -6.48 -0.06 -17.00
C GLY A 42 -6.55 -1.59 -16.92
N ARG A 43 -6.41 -2.15 -15.71
CA ARG A 43 -6.35 -3.61 -15.46
C ARG A 43 -7.35 -3.98 -14.37
N THR A 44 -7.73 -5.26 -14.32
CA THR A 44 -8.63 -5.79 -13.29
C THR A 44 -7.85 -6.52 -12.22
N THR A 45 -7.87 -6.02 -10.98
CA THR A 45 -7.32 -6.72 -9.81
C THR A 45 -8.18 -7.94 -9.46
N LEU A 46 -7.54 -9.11 -9.33
CA LEU A 46 -8.18 -10.37 -8.95
C LEU A 46 -7.94 -10.75 -7.49
N ARG A 47 -6.77 -10.39 -6.95
CA ARG A 47 -6.36 -10.74 -5.60
C ARG A 47 -5.56 -9.60 -4.98
N VAL A 48 -5.64 -9.47 -3.66
CA VAL A 48 -4.82 -8.56 -2.88
C VAL A 48 -4.13 -9.34 -1.77
N GLY A 49 -2.83 -9.16 -1.65
CA GLY A 49 -2.01 -9.66 -0.58
C GLY A 49 -1.71 -8.58 0.46
N VAL A 50 -1.86 -8.90 1.74
CA VAL A 50 -1.57 -8.00 2.86
C VAL A 50 -0.78 -8.73 3.95
N HIS A 51 0.03 -8.00 4.70
CA HIS A 51 0.65 -8.53 5.91
C HIS A 51 -0.34 -8.48 7.09
N PRO A 52 -0.54 -9.57 7.84
CA PRO A 52 -1.55 -9.60 8.90
C PRO A 52 -1.28 -8.62 10.04
N GLU A 53 -0.03 -8.34 10.37
CA GLU A 53 0.31 -7.40 11.44
C GLU A 53 0.07 -5.92 11.07
N ALA A 54 -0.14 -5.61 9.80
CA ALA A 54 -0.36 -4.23 9.35
C ALA A 54 -1.82 -3.76 9.51
N TRP A 55 -2.76 -4.68 9.71
CA TRP A 55 -4.20 -4.43 9.66
C TRP A 55 -4.88 -4.98 10.91
N GLU A 56 -5.82 -4.22 11.47
CA GLU A 56 -6.62 -4.62 12.63
C GLU A 56 -7.73 -5.60 12.25
N HIS A 57 -8.29 -5.43 11.06
CA HIS A 57 -9.34 -6.30 10.53
C HIS A 57 -9.05 -6.63 9.06
N ILE A 58 -9.10 -7.92 8.74
CA ILE A 58 -8.80 -8.43 7.40
C ILE A 58 -9.91 -9.39 6.96
N PRO A 59 -10.75 -9.00 5.99
CA PRO A 59 -11.77 -9.89 5.45
C PRO A 59 -11.12 -10.91 4.52
N ARG A 60 -11.78 -12.06 4.27
CA ARG A 60 -11.31 -13.04 3.27
C ARG A 60 -11.53 -12.56 1.83
N ARG A 61 -12.55 -11.73 1.61
CA ARG A 61 -12.94 -11.16 0.32
C ARG A 61 -13.47 -9.75 0.51
N VAL A 62 -13.23 -8.89 -0.46
CA VAL A 62 -13.78 -7.52 -0.48
C VAL A 62 -14.53 -7.24 -1.77
N PRO A 63 -15.68 -6.54 -1.71
CA PRO A 63 -16.35 -6.06 -2.91
C PRO A 63 -15.58 -4.87 -3.50
N ALA A 64 -15.29 -4.91 -4.79
CA ALA A 64 -14.70 -3.78 -5.53
C ALA A 64 -15.23 -3.75 -6.96
N ARG A 65 -15.73 -2.59 -7.42
CA ARG A 65 -16.28 -2.41 -8.78
C ARG A 65 -17.28 -3.51 -9.20
N GLY A 66 -18.17 -3.90 -8.28
CA GLY A 66 -19.18 -4.94 -8.56
C GLY A 66 -18.68 -6.39 -8.58
N ARG A 67 -17.43 -6.66 -8.18
CA ARG A 67 -16.87 -8.02 -8.07
C ARG A 67 -16.32 -8.31 -6.67
N GLN A 68 -16.14 -9.58 -6.36
CA GLN A 68 -15.45 -10.03 -5.14
C GLN A 68 -13.97 -10.26 -5.45
N VAL A 69 -13.10 -9.65 -4.64
CA VAL A 69 -11.64 -9.77 -4.76
C VAL A 69 -11.13 -10.55 -3.55
N ASP A 70 -10.36 -11.62 -3.80
CA ASP A 70 -9.80 -12.43 -2.72
C ASP A 70 -8.69 -11.66 -1.99
N VAL A 71 -8.74 -11.67 -0.66
CA VAL A 71 -7.70 -11.11 0.20
C VAL A 71 -6.87 -12.25 0.78
N ARG A 72 -5.56 -12.09 0.74
CA ARG A 72 -4.59 -13.15 1.00
C ARG A 72 -3.55 -12.62 1.98
N LEU A 73 -3.16 -13.46 2.92
CA LEU A 73 -2.20 -13.10 3.96
C LEU A 73 -0.79 -13.49 3.53
N PHE A 74 0.16 -12.60 3.80
CA PHE A 74 1.57 -12.82 3.56
C PHE A 74 2.36 -12.55 4.83
N HIS A 75 2.93 -13.60 5.42
CA HIS A 75 3.70 -13.51 6.66
C HIS A 75 5.20 -13.29 6.44
N HIS A 76 5.69 -13.50 5.21
CA HIS A 76 7.12 -13.43 4.88
C HIS A 76 7.50 -12.14 4.14
N ALA A 77 6.51 -11.32 3.79
CA ALA A 77 6.72 -10.01 3.18
C ALA A 77 6.91 -8.94 4.25
N HIS A 78 7.43 -7.78 3.86
CA HIS A 78 7.50 -6.63 4.74
C HIS A 78 6.10 -6.23 5.23
N VAL A 79 5.97 -5.87 6.52
CA VAL A 79 4.69 -5.54 7.15
C VAL A 79 3.96 -4.42 6.43
N GLU A 80 4.70 -3.42 5.96
CA GLU A 80 4.15 -2.29 5.21
C GLU A 80 4.03 -2.54 3.70
N LEU A 81 3.86 -3.77 3.25
CA LEU A 81 3.71 -4.10 1.83
C LEU A 81 2.31 -4.62 1.51
N VAL A 82 1.74 -4.10 0.43
CA VAL A 82 0.49 -4.60 -0.17
C VAL A 82 0.74 -4.92 -1.63
N VAL A 83 0.32 -6.10 -2.06
CA VAL A 83 0.53 -6.58 -3.43
C VAL A 83 -0.80 -6.83 -4.10
N LEU A 84 -1.03 -6.20 -5.26
CA LEU A 84 -2.20 -6.42 -6.08
C LEU A 84 -1.83 -7.32 -7.26
N CYS A 85 -2.64 -8.34 -7.54
CA CYS A 85 -2.45 -9.23 -8.68
C CYS A 85 -3.54 -8.99 -9.71
N PHE A 86 -3.15 -8.74 -10.96
CA PHE A 86 -4.07 -8.48 -12.07
C PHE A 86 -4.44 -9.76 -12.82
N ALA A 87 -5.53 -9.67 -13.57
CA ALA A 87 -5.82 -10.64 -14.63
C ALA A 87 -4.65 -10.64 -15.64
N GLY A 88 -4.03 -11.81 -15.84
CA GLY A 88 -2.83 -11.97 -16.67
C GLY A 88 -1.53 -12.26 -15.91
N GLY A 89 -1.55 -12.27 -14.57
CA GLY A 89 -0.41 -12.69 -13.74
C GLY A 89 0.62 -11.59 -13.46
N GLU A 90 0.43 -10.39 -14.02
CA GLU A 90 1.14 -9.18 -13.58
C GLU A 90 0.74 -8.82 -12.15
N HIS A 91 1.69 -8.23 -11.41
CA HIS A 91 1.47 -7.75 -10.05
C HIS A 91 1.92 -6.30 -9.92
N LEU A 92 1.42 -5.64 -8.87
CA LEU A 92 1.78 -4.29 -8.49
C LEU A 92 2.01 -4.27 -6.98
N ALA A 93 3.20 -3.85 -6.57
CA ALA A 93 3.61 -3.76 -5.17
C ALA A 93 3.52 -2.32 -4.66
N LEU A 94 2.87 -2.12 -3.52
CA LEU A 94 2.70 -0.81 -2.88
C LEU A 94 3.27 -0.83 -1.47
N HIS A 95 4.07 0.19 -1.17
CA HIS A 95 4.42 0.51 0.21
C HIS A 95 3.23 1.18 0.90
N VAL A 96 2.89 0.73 2.10
CA VAL A 96 1.83 1.26 2.94
C VAL A 96 2.42 2.16 3.99
N VAL A 97 1.96 3.40 4.05
CA VAL A 97 2.33 4.35 5.11
C VAL A 97 1.21 4.34 6.14
N PRO A 98 1.40 3.77 7.36
CA PRO A 98 0.33 3.59 8.32
C PRO A 98 -0.35 4.91 8.73
N PRO A 99 -1.65 4.89 9.07
CA PRO A 99 -2.31 6.09 9.58
C PRO A 99 -1.63 6.54 10.88
N GLY A 100 -1.43 7.85 11.05
CA GLY A 100 -0.74 8.41 12.21
C GLY A 100 0.80 8.43 12.10
N THR A 101 1.42 7.84 11.07
CA THR A 101 2.80 8.22 10.73
C THR A 101 2.75 9.65 10.23
N ALA A 102 3.11 10.58 11.10
CA ALA A 102 2.99 12.01 10.85
C ALA A 102 3.59 12.38 9.49
N ASN A 103 2.79 13.01 8.63
CA ASN A 103 3.35 14.11 7.85
C ASN A 103 3.70 15.21 8.86
N ARG A 104 4.85 15.08 9.55
CA ARG A 104 5.27 16.02 10.62
C ARG A 104 5.64 17.42 10.09
N ALA A 105 5.16 17.77 8.89
CA ALA A 105 5.42 19.01 8.19
C ALA A 105 4.17 19.83 7.83
N THR A 106 2.93 19.39 8.06
CA THR A 106 1.77 20.26 7.77
C THR A 106 0.51 19.93 8.58
N ASP A 107 0.58 20.09 9.90
CA ASP A 107 -0.61 20.27 10.76
C ASP A 107 -0.27 21.32 11.83
N ARG A 108 0.11 22.53 11.39
CA ARG A 108 0.12 23.71 12.25
C ARG A 108 -0.67 24.83 11.59
N ALA A 109 -1.99 24.64 11.57
CA ALA A 109 -2.99 25.69 11.48
C ALA A 109 -4.37 25.01 11.45
N THR A 110 -5.06 24.96 12.58
CA THR A 110 -6.38 25.61 12.80
C THR A 110 -6.76 25.36 14.27
N ASP A 111 -7.03 26.46 14.97
CA ASP A 111 -7.34 26.66 16.38
C ASP A 111 -8.47 25.81 16.98
N GLY A 112 -8.46 25.70 18.33
CA GLY A 112 -9.70 25.56 19.09
C GLY A 112 -9.60 25.03 20.53
N VAL A 113 -9.10 25.85 21.46
CA VAL A 113 -9.49 25.97 22.88
C VAL A 113 -9.60 24.69 23.73
N ALA A 114 -8.67 24.53 24.68
CA ALA A 114 -8.98 24.07 26.04
C ALA A 114 -7.89 24.49 27.02
N ASP A 115 -8.31 25.24 28.04
CA ASP A 115 -7.58 25.72 29.21
C ASP A 115 -6.85 24.60 29.97
N SER A 116 -5.58 24.84 30.31
CA SER A 116 -5.08 24.55 31.65
C SER A 116 -3.86 25.43 31.96
N ALA A 117 -4.09 26.48 32.74
CA ALA A 117 -3.10 27.16 33.58
C ALA A 117 -2.52 26.14 34.59
N THR A 118 -1.31 26.17 35.16
CA THR A 118 -0.25 27.17 35.36
C THR A 118 1.00 26.37 35.78
N ASN A 119 2.18 26.63 35.20
CA ASN A 119 3.37 26.88 36.01
C ASN A 119 4.30 27.84 35.24
N SER A 120 4.90 28.76 35.98
CA SER A 120 5.74 29.85 35.48
C SER A 120 7.19 29.64 35.89
N ALA A 121 8.05 30.41 35.22
CA ALA A 121 9.41 30.85 35.59
C ALA A 121 10.55 29.90 35.16
N ALA A 122 11.65 30.34 34.53
CA ALA A 122 12.13 31.69 34.18
C ALA A 122 13.25 31.61 33.12
N ASP A 123 13.39 32.73 32.40
CA ASP A 123 14.63 33.40 31.94
C ASP A 123 15.72 32.67 31.13
N SER A 124 15.90 33.09 29.88
CA SER A 124 16.92 34.11 29.50
C SER A 124 17.05 34.25 27.99
N ALA A 125 17.41 35.46 27.55
CA ALA A 125 17.30 35.98 26.20
C ALA A 125 18.57 35.82 25.31
N ALA A 126 18.32 36.01 24.01
CA ALA A 126 19.19 36.56 22.95
C ALA A 126 20.40 35.75 22.44
N ASP A 127 20.40 35.42 21.13
CA ASP A 127 21.28 36.07 20.15
C ASP A 127 20.78 35.80 18.70
N ALA A 128 21.28 36.57 17.74
CA ALA A 128 20.69 36.90 16.45
C ALA A 128 21.23 36.08 15.26
N THR A 129 20.48 36.16 14.14
CA THR A 129 20.91 36.11 12.72
C THR A 129 21.82 34.98 12.22
N ASP A 130 21.36 34.17 11.26
CA ASP A 130 21.66 34.35 9.83
C ASP A 130 21.18 33.17 8.96
N SER A 131 20.69 33.55 7.78
CA SER A 131 20.59 32.89 6.48
C SER A 131 20.64 31.36 6.29
N ALA A 132 19.64 30.93 5.52
CA ALA A 132 19.74 30.05 4.34
C ALA A 132 20.47 28.71 4.46
N ALA A 133 19.67 27.64 4.50
CA ALA A 133 19.79 26.59 3.48
C ALA A 133 18.52 25.74 3.53
N GLY A 134 17.74 25.79 2.45
CA GLY A 134 16.73 24.79 2.17
C GLY A 134 17.40 23.41 2.17
N ARG A 135 17.31 22.72 3.30
CA ARG A 135 17.49 21.28 3.33
C ARG A 135 16.21 20.71 2.75
N THR A 136 16.19 20.63 1.42
CA THR A 136 15.38 19.66 0.70
C THR A 136 15.81 18.31 1.25
N THR A 137 15.20 17.87 2.35
CA THR A 137 15.30 16.49 2.81
C THR A 137 14.70 15.70 1.66
N ARG A 138 15.57 15.23 0.76
CA ARG A 138 15.21 14.27 -0.26
C ARG A 138 14.50 13.16 0.52
N PRO A 139 13.20 12.91 0.29
CA PRO A 139 12.54 11.78 0.94
C PRO A 139 13.45 10.57 0.68
N ALA A 140 13.80 9.86 1.75
CA ALA A 140 14.65 8.68 1.64
C ALA A 140 14.10 7.82 0.50
N PRO A 141 14.95 7.30 -0.41
CA PRO A 141 14.45 6.35 -1.39
C PRO A 141 13.69 5.27 -0.63
N PRO A 142 12.49 4.88 -1.08
CA PRO A 142 11.75 3.85 -0.39
C PRO A 142 12.67 2.63 -0.24
N PRO A 143 12.66 1.95 0.92
CA PRO A 143 13.43 0.73 1.05
C PRO A 143 13.10 -0.19 -0.13
N VAL A 144 14.11 -0.87 -0.68
CA VAL A 144 13.88 -1.94 -1.67
C VAL A 144 13.19 -3.07 -0.92
N LEU A 145 11.86 -3.01 -0.87
CA LEU A 145 11.03 -4.03 -0.27
C LEU A 145 10.84 -5.10 -1.34
N THR A 146 11.78 -6.05 -1.36
CA THR A 146 11.64 -7.23 -2.21
C THR A 146 10.34 -7.92 -1.82
N ALA A 147 9.40 -8.00 -2.75
CA ALA A 147 8.28 -8.92 -2.64
C ALA A 147 8.85 -10.33 -2.76
N ALA A 148 9.38 -10.87 -1.66
CA ALA A 148 9.92 -12.21 -1.64
C ALA A 148 8.78 -13.19 -1.95
N HIS A 149 8.92 -13.81 -3.12
CA HIS A 149 8.16 -14.91 -3.73
C HIS A 149 7.07 -14.54 -4.74
N PRO A 150 7.08 -15.18 -5.93
CA PRO A 150 5.98 -15.07 -6.87
C PRO A 150 4.75 -15.69 -6.19
N TRP A 151 3.69 -14.88 -6.08
CA TRP A 151 2.34 -15.36 -5.91
C TRP A 151 2.19 -16.70 -6.66
N PRO A 152 1.79 -17.83 -6.03
CA PRO A 152 1.53 -19.04 -6.78
C PRO A 152 0.38 -18.72 -7.73
N GLY A 153 0.71 -18.56 -9.02
CA GLY A 153 -0.25 -18.31 -10.07
C GLY A 153 -1.40 -19.33 -9.99
N PRO A 154 -2.58 -19.04 -10.57
CA PRO A 154 -3.55 -20.11 -10.76
C PRO A 154 -2.82 -21.31 -11.40
N PRO A 155 -3.08 -22.56 -10.97
CA PRO A 155 -2.52 -23.71 -11.65
C PRO A 155 -2.84 -23.53 -13.13
N ASP A 156 -1.82 -23.55 -13.98
CA ASP A 156 -1.98 -23.40 -15.41
C ASP A 156 -3.11 -24.32 -15.87
N ALA A 157 -4.18 -23.77 -16.45
CA ALA A 157 -5.24 -24.57 -17.08
C ALA A 157 -4.75 -25.33 -18.35
N ARG A 158 -3.43 -25.49 -18.52
CA ARG A 158 -2.78 -26.17 -19.65
C ARG A 158 -2.43 -27.63 -19.38
N THR A 159 -2.85 -28.21 -18.27
CA THR A 159 -2.86 -29.67 -18.09
C THR A 159 -4.26 -30.21 -18.32
N SER A 160 -4.78 -30.05 -19.54
CA SER A 160 -5.87 -30.92 -19.99
C SER A 160 -5.29 -32.34 -20.09
N PRO A 161 -5.87 -33.37 -19.43
CA PRO A 161 -5.47 -34.74 -19.73
C PRO A 161 -5.79 -34.98 -21.21
N ARG A 162 -4.77 -35.34 -21.99
CA ARG A 162 -4.97 -35.81 -23.36
C ARG A 162 -5.96 -36.98 -23.29
N ARG A 163 -7.17 -36.79 -23.82
CA ARG A 163 -8.08 -37.91 -24.07
C ARG A 163 -7.31 -38.95 -24.90
N PRO A 164 -7.25 -40.23 -24.50
CA PRO A 164 -6.73 -41.27 -25.37
C PRO A 164 -7.60 -41.31 -26.63
N ARG A 165 -6.93 -41.39 -27.79
CA ARG A 165 -7.61 -41.56 -29.08
C ARG A 165 -8.42 -42.87 -29.04
N PRO A 166 -9.65 -42.90 -29.55
CA PRO A 166 -10.31 -44.17 -29.77
C PRO A 166 -9.55 -44.93 -30.85
N CYS A 167 -9.03 -46.12 -30.52
CA CYS A 167 -8.64 -47.11 -31.52
C CYS A 167 -9.93 -47.57 -32.21
N GLY A 168 -10.06 -47.30 -33.50
CA GLY A 168 -11.14 -47.83 -34.32
C GLY A 168 -10.63 -48.98 -35.19
N GLY A 169 -11.54 -49.92 -35.47
CA GLY A 169 -11.48 -50.86 -36.60
C GLY A 169 -10.79 -52.18 -36.33
#